data_AF-A0A1H1QBF0-F1
#
_entry.id   AF-A0A1H1QBF0-F1
#
_cell.length_a   1.000
_cell.length_b   1.000
_cell.length_c   1.000
_cell.angle_alpha   90.00
_cell.angle_beta   90.00
_cell.angle_gamma   90.00
#
_symmetry.space_group_name_H-M   'P 1'
#
loop_
_entity.id
_entity.type
_entity.pdbx_description
1 polymer ?
#
loop_
_entity_poly.entity_id
_entity_poly.type
_entity_poly.pdbx_seq_one_letter_code
_entity_poly.pdbx_strand_id
1 'polypeptide(L)'
;MSAGERISSPDSQFRAEMQHDGNFVVYGANGAVWQSGTGGTGDGASVVLQDDGNLVVYRAGGVATFSSDTAPSRGNTLVMQNDGNLVIYSSGGLPLWSSRGGRTPNREDVLAAGSVLNTGQSVRSRNGSYTAIMQSDGNFVVYGPNGATWSTGTGGVGPGVVAIMQTDGNLVLYAPGGRAIYSSGTAPSSGAQLAMQDDGNLVIYGSGGALWAKGQILTSASALPSPFPCTARSNACVAYTGFNPNVSVWGQDVNPLGNCTNYAAYSLSRRGATRLSGSGNASTWRQRTVNQFGAARVNGTPAVGSIAWWGYGIGPSGHVAVVERVEGGRVWITESSYNIGSGRRVLTPGTAEYPAAFLHIAPGT
;
A
#
# COMPACT_ATOMS: atom_id res chain seq x y z
N MET A 1 14.24 11.24 24.28
CA MET A 1 15.48 11.52 25.00
C MET A 1 15.55 13.02 25.29
N SER A 2 15.77 13.40 26.53
CA SER A 2 16.05 14.77 26.97
C SER A 2 17.55 15.06 26.92
N ALA A 3 17.94 16.32 27.10
CA ALA A 3 19.34 16.71 27.22
C ALA A 3 20.10 15.85 28.27
N GLY A 4 21.29 15.37 27.89
CA GLY A 4 22.14 14.45 28.65
C GLY A 4 21.86 12.97 28.42
N GLU A 5 20.71 12.61 27.83
CA GLU A 5 20.38 11.22 27.52
C GLU A 5 21.02 10.76 26.20
N ARG A 6 21.33 9.46 26.14
CA ARG A 6 22.04 8.85 25.01
C ARG A 6 21.62 7.42 24.76
N ILE A 7 21.81 6.98 23.52
CA ILE A 7 21.84 5.57 23.12
C ILE A 7 23.24 5.21 22.64
N SER A 8 23.70 3.99 22.95
CA SER A 8 25.03 3.49 22.57
C SER A 8 24.92 2.36 21.56
N SER A 9 25.93 2.21 20.72
CA SER A 9 26.09 1.01 19.90
C SER A 9 26.29 -0.22 20.80
N PRO A 10 25.89 -1.42 20.37
CA PRO A 10 26.11 -2.66 21.11
C PRO A 10 27.56 -2.89 21.59
N ASP A 11 28.55 -2.49 20.80
CA ASP A 11 29.98 -2.58 21.16
C ASP A 11 30.50 -1.39 21.99
N SER A 12 29.62 -0.44 22.32
CA SER A 12 29.91 0.78 23.07
C SER A 12 30.95 1.73 22.42
N GLN A 13 31.30 1.55 21.14
CA GLN A 13 32.24 2.43 20.44
C GLN A 13 31.61 3.73 19.94
N PHE A 14 30.29 3.72 19.72
CA PHE A 14 29.55 4.87 19.24
C PHE A 14 28.37 5.18 20.14
N ARG A 15 27.93 6.44 20.13
CA ARG A 15 26.72 6.87 20.84
C ARG A 15 26.04 8.02 20.11
N ALA A 16 24.73 8.07 20.20
CA ALA A 16 23.93 9.25 19.84
C ALA A 16 23.42 9.91 21.12
N GLU A 17 23.67 11.20 21.28
CA GLU A 17 23.47 11.94 22.51
C GLU A 17 22.73 13.25 22.22
N MET A 18 21.69 13.53 23.02
CA MET A 18 21.03 14.82 23.03
C MET A 18 21.81 15.74 23.97
N GLN A 19 22.54 16.72 23.43
CA GLN A 19 23.38 17.60 24.23
C GLN A 19 22.59 18.69 24.96
N HIS A 20 23.21 19.26 25.99
CA HIS A 20 22.68 20.39 26.77
C HIS A 20 22.58 21.71 25.98
N ASP A 21 23.34 21.86 24.89
CA ASP A 21 23.25 23.01 24.01
C ASP A 21 22.06 22.93 23.02
N GLY A 22 21.34 21.80 23.02
CA GLY A 22 20.22 21.52 22.15
C GLY A 22 20.57 20.86 20.81
N ASN A 23 21.80 20.38 20.63
CA ASN A 23 22.21 19.61 19.46
C ASN A 23 22.07 18.10 19.70
N PHE A 24 21.52 17.37 18.74
CA PHE A 24 21.55 15.90 18.74
C PHE A 24 22.74 15.41 17.90
N VAL A 25 23.67 14.68 18.54
CA VAL A 25 25.00 14.41 17.99
C VAL A 25 25.35 12.93 18.09
N VAL A 26 25.91 12.39 17.01
CA VAL A 26 26.52 11.05 17.01
C VAL A 26 28.02 11.20 17.19
N TYR A 27 28.56 10.44 18.14
CA TYR A 27 29.96 10.41 18.51
C TYR A 27 30.61 9.05 18.23
N GLY A 28 31.86 9.07 17.81
CA GLY A 28 32.79 7.94 17.88
C GLY A 28 33.99 8.26 18.78
N ALA A 29 35.03 7.42 18.72
CA ALA A 29 36.24 7.57 19.54
C ALA A 29 36.97 8.91 19.34
N ASN A 30 36.94 9.47 18.13
CA ASN A 30 37.67 10.69 17.76
C ASN A 30 36.81 11.96 17.77
N GLY A 31 35.60 11.91 18.33
CA GLY A 31 34.68 13.04 18.40
C GLY A 31 33.39 12.86 17.59
N ALA A 32 32.75 13.98 17.25
CA ALA A 32 31.46 13.98 16.57
C ALA A 32 31.61 13.51 15.10
N VAL A 33 30.77 12.56 14.69
CA VAL A 33 30.73 12.01 13.32
C VAL A 33 29.49 12.47 12.55
N TRP A 34 28.45 12.92 13.24
CA TRP A 34 27.27 13.58 12.68
C TRP A 34 26.61 14.47 13.73
N GLN A 35 25.92 15.52 13.29
CA GLN A 35 25.11 16.37 14.16
C GLN A 35 23.88 16.90 13.44
N SER A 36 22.80 17.13 14.20
CA SER A 36 21.54 17.70 13.69
C SER A 36 21.63 19.18 13.32
N GLY A 37 22.63 19.91 13.83
CA GLY A 37 22.79 21.34 13.57
C GLY A 37 21.83 22.24 14.34
N THR A 38 21.24 21.74 15.45
CA THR A 38 20.22 22.44 16.23
C THR A 38 20.75 23.09 17.51
N GLY A 39 22.07 23.16 17.67
CA GLY A 39 22.73 23.74 18.84
C GLY A 39 22.45 25.23 19.04
N GLY A 40 22.73 25.72 20.25
CA GLY A 40 22.50 27.12 20.65
C GLY A 40 21.08 27.40 21.14
N THR A 41 20.27 26.36 21.40
CA THR A 41 18.92 26.51 21.95
C THR A 41 18.86 26.33 23.47
N GLY A 42 19.97 25.89 24.09
CA GLY A 42 20.11 25.75 25.54
C GLY A 42 19.41 24.51 26.10
N ASP A 43 19.38 24.41 27.43
CA ASP A 43 18.77 23.29 28.15
C ASP A 43 17.25 23.19 27.90
N GLY A 44 16.73 21.96 27.92
CA GLY A 44 15.30 21.68 27.70
C GLY A 44 14.94 21.26 26.27
N ALA A 45 15.94 21.10 25.40
CA ALA A 45 15.76 20.41 24.13
C ALA A 45 15.59 18.89 24.33
N SER A 46 14.87 18.27 23.41
CA SER A 46 14.60 16.83 23.41
C SER A 46 14.60 16.28 22.00
N VAL A 47 14.94 15.01 21.84
CA VAL A 47 14.77 14.26 20.60
C VAL A 47 13.76 13.14 20.83
N VAL A 48 12.77 13.06 19.95
CA VAL A 48 11.64 12.12 20.07
C VAL A 48 11.46 11.40 18.76
N LEU A 49 11.48 10.06 18.79
CA LEU A 49 10.92 9.25 17.71
C LEU A 49 9.43 9.12 17.98
N GLN A 50 8.63 9.78 17.14
CA GLN A 50 7.20 9.94 17.33
C GLN A 50 6.41 8.74 16.80
N ASP A 51 5.14 8.65 17.19
CA ASP A 51 4.23 7.58 16.76
C ASP A 51 3.96 7.57 15.25
N ASP A 52 4.08 8.74 14.61
CA ASP A 52 3.99 8.87 13.15
C ASP A 52 5.27 8.42 12.43
N GLY A 53 6.30 8.02 13.17
CA GLY A 53 7.56 7.50 12.65
C GLY A 53 8.67 8.52 12.47
N ASN A 54 8.42 9.80 12.75
CA ASN A 54 9.39 10.86 12.58
C ASN A 54 10.30 11.01 13.79
N LEU A 55 11.61 11.10 13.58
CA LEU A 55 12.55 11.56 14.59
C LEU A 55 12.63 13.09 14.53
N VAL A 56 12.20 13.76 15.59
CA VAL A 56 12.16 15.22 15.68
C VAL A 56 13.00 15.68 16.86
N VAL A 57 13.85 16.68 16.62
CA VAL A 57 14.47 17.46 17.70
C VAL A 57 13.59 18.67 17.98
N TYR A 58 13.22 18.83 19.24
CA TYR A 58 12.46 19.95 19.77
C TYR A 58 13.36 20.80 20.65
N ARG A 59 13.30 22.12 20.52
CA ARG A 59 13.84 23.04 21.54
C ARG A 59 12.82 23.24 22.68
N ALA A 60 13.26 23.91 23.75
CA ALA A 60 12.39 24.32 24.84
C ALA A 60 11.11 25.02 24.33
N GLY A 61 9.96 24.66 24.89
CA GLY A 61 8.65 25.15 24.43
C GLY A 61 8.03 24.36 23.27
N GLY A 62 8.64 23.25 22.83
CA GLY A 62 8.03 22.31 21.88
C GLY A 62 8.12 22.71 20.42
N VAL A 63 9.06 23.60 20.06
CA VAL A 63 9.27 24.01 18.66
C VAL A 63 10.22 23.02 17.98
N ALA A 64 9.77 22.43 16.87
CA ALA A 64 10.59 21.50 16.07
C ALA A 64 11.72 22.25 15.36
N THR A 65 12.96 21.75 15.47
CA THR A 65 14.17 22.33 14.88
C THR A 65 14.88 21.39 13.90
N PHE A 66 14.62 20.10 13.99
CA PHE A 66 15.07 19.08 13.04
C PHE A 66 13.98 18.02 12.85
N SER A 67 13.88 17.46 11.64
CA SER A 67 12.99 16.36 11.28
C SER A 67 13.74 15.38 10.39
N SER A 68 13.53 14.08 10.61
CA SER A 68 14.05 13.03 9.72
C SER A 68 13.20 12.81 8.44
N ASP A 69 12.01 13.42 8.38
CA ASP A 69 11.04 13.33 7.28
C ASP A 69 10.60 11.89 6.94
N THR A 70 10.57 11.01 7.95
CA THR A 70 10.20 9.59 7.79
C THR A 70 8.72 9.30 7.99
N ALA A 71 7.92 10.28 8.42
CA ALA A 71 6.48 10.13 8.54
C ALA A 71 5.74 10.14 7.19
N PRO A 72 4.56 9.50 7.10
CA PRO A 72 3.99 8.58 8.09
C PRO A 72 4.63 7.19 7.97
N SER A 73 5.03 6.60 9.10
CA SER A 73 5.54 5.23 9.21
C SER A 73 5.45 4.73 10.65
N ARG A 74 4.68 3.68 10.94
CA ARG A 74 4.40 3.32 12.34
C ARG A 74 5.34 2.24 12.88
N GLY A 75 5.65 2.34 14.18
CA GLY A 75 6.45 1.35 14.89
C GLY A 75 7.92 1.35 14.49
N ASN A 76 8.45 2.53 14.11
CA ASN A 76 9.84 2.69 13.75
C ASN A 76 10.74 2.52 14.98
N THR A 77 11.99 2.10 14.76
CA THR A 77 13.02 2.00 15.79
C THR A 77 14.25 2.80 15.39
N LEU A 78 14.82 3.55 16.33
CA LEU A 78 16.11 4.23 16.15
C LEU A 78 17.23 3.33 16.68
N VAL A 79 18.22 3.04 15.84
CA VAL A 79 19.31 2.11 16.16
C VAL A 79 20.67 2.77 15.95
N MET A 80 21.47 2.82 17.02
CA MET A 80 22.88 3.18 16.94
C MET A 80 23.70 1.94 16.58
N GLN A 81 24.27 1.90 15.38
CA GLN A 81 25.02 0.75 14.88
C GLN A 81 26.49 0.80 15.29
N ASN A 82 27.13 -0.38 15.34
CA ASN A 82 28.56 -0.53 15.66
C ASN A 82 29.50 0.08 14.61
N ASP A 83 29.01 0.47 13.44
CA ASP A 83 29.80 1.19 12.45
C ASP A 83 29.70 2.73 12.62
N GLY A 84 28.96 3.22 13.61
CA GLY A 84 28.74 4.65 13.82
C GLY A 84 27.61 5.24 12.98
N ASN A 85 26.85 4.42 12.26
CA ASN A 85 25.64 4.86 11.59
C ASN A 85 24.44 4.84 12.54
N LEU A 86 23.72 5.96 12.64
CA LEU A 86 22.46 6.03 13.37
C LEU A 86 21.32 5.90 12.35
N VAL A 87 20.48 4.88 12.51
CA VAL A 87 19.48 4.50 11.49
C VAL A 87 18.09 4.42 12.10
N ILE A 88 17.10 4.97 11.38
CA ILE A 88 15.69 4.72 11.65
C ILE A 88 15.26 3.54 10.78
N TYR A 89 14.83 2.45 11.41
CA TYR A 89 14.27 1.28 10.75
C TYR A 89 12.74 1.31 10.85
N SER A 90 12.06 0.90 9.77
CA SER A 90 10.63 0.58 9.82
C SER A 90 10.39 -0.63 10.74
N SER A 91 9.13 -0.85 11.13
CA SER A 91 8.74 -2.08 11.84
C SER A 91 9.02 -3.37 11.05
N GLY A 92 9.16 -3.27 9.72
CA GLY A 92 9.60 -4.37 8.84
C GLY A 92 11.12 -4.48 8.68
N GLY A 93 11.91 -3.62 9.35
CA GLY A 93 13.38 -3.64 9.30
C GLY A 93 13.99 -2.94 8.08
N LEU A 94 13.22 -2.15 7.31
CA LEU A 94 13.76 -1.35 6.21
C LEU A 94 14.41 -0.07 6.75
N PRO A 95 15.63 0.31 6.31
CA PRO A 95 16.19 1.60 6.67
C PRO A 95 15.38 2.71 6.01
N LEU A 96 14.92 3.69 6.79
CA LEU A 96 14.13 4.84 6.33
C LEU A 96 14.94 6.14 6.34
N TRP A 97 15.87 6.28 7.29
CA TRP A 97 16.78 7.42 7.42
C TRP A 97 18.10 6.96 8.04
N SER A 98 19.21 7.62 7.71
CA SER A 98 20.55 7.38 8.25
C SER A 98 21.30 8.69 8.51
N SER A 99 22.09 8.76 9.58
CA SER A 99 22.97 9.92 9.84
C SER A 99 24.02 10.15 8.75
N ARG A 100 24.35 9.16 7.93
CA ARG A 100 25.34 9.29 6.85
C ARG A 100 24.77 9.83 5.54
N GLY A 101 23.46 9.66 5.30
CA GLY A 101 22.84 9.95 4.00
C GLY A 101 21.49 10.62 4.07
N GLY A 102 20.97 10.90 5.27
CA GLY A 102 19.62 11.42 5.49
C GLY A 102 18.54 10.40 5.14
N ARG A 103 17.44 10.89 4.59
CA ARG A 103 16.27 10.08 4.21
C ARG A 103 16.63 9.12 3.08
N THR A 104 16.29 7.85 3.26
CA THR A 104 16.46 6.84 2.20
C THR A 104 15.30 6.88 1.20
N PRO A 105 15.44 6.26 0.02
CA PRO A 105 14.33 6.14 -0.92
C PRO A 105 13.20 5.18 -0.48
N ASN A 106 13.43 4.39 0.57
CA ASN A 106 12.45 3.41 1.06
C ASN A 106 11.33 4.06 1.87
N ARG A 107 10.19 3.35 1.94
CA ARG A 107 9.09 3.63 2.87
C ARG A 107 8.69 2.31 3.54
N GLU A 108 7.88 2.37 4.60
CA GLU A 108 7.39 1.15 5.28
C GLU A 108 6.71 0.16 4.31
N ASP A 109 6.01 0.71 3.32
CA ASP A 109 5.20 0.01 2.32
C ASP A 109 5.88 -0.08 0.95
N VAL A 110 7.10 0.45 0.79
CA VAL A 110 7.81 0.49 -0.49
C VAL A 110 9.29 0.12 -0.35
N LEU A 111 9.71 -0.90 -1.11
CA LEU A 111 11.11 -1.19 -1.39
C LEU A 111 11.52 -0.50 -2.70
N ALA A 112 12.39 0.49 -2.60
CA ALA A 112 12.81 1.30 -3.74
C ALA A 112 13.82 0.59 -4.63
N ALA A 113 13.93 1.05 -5.89
CA ALA A 113 14.98 0.62 -6.81
C ALA A 113 16.39 0.72 -6.16
N GLY A 114 17.21 -0.31 -6.37
CA GLY A 114 18.52 -0.49 -5.76
C GLY A 114 18.49 -1.01 -4.32
N SER A 115 17.33 -1.13 -3.68
CA SER A 115 17.24 -1.59 -2.29
C SER A 115 17.19 -3.11 -2.18
N VAL A 116 17.75 -3.60 -1.08
CA VAL A 116 17.83 -5.02 -0.73
C VAL A 116 16.92 -5.29 0.45
N LEU A 117 16.10 -6.33 0.33
CA LEU A 117 15.32 -6.93 1.40
C LEU A 117 16.03 -8.20 1.85
N ASN A 118 16.72 -8.12 2.98
CA ASN A 118 17.44 -9.23 3.58
C ASN A 118 16.49 -10.21 4.26
N THR A 119 16.98 -11.42 4.54
CA THR A 119 16.26 -12.40 5.38
C THR A 119 15.76 -11.75 6.68
N GLY A 120 14.49 -11.95 7.00
CA GLY A 120 13.78 -11.39 8.15
C GLY A 120 13.20 -9.99 7.92
N GLN A 121 13.64 -9.27 6.89
CA GLN A 121 13.09 -7.96 6.56
C GLN A 121 11.80 -8.09 5.73
N SER A 122 10.94 -7.09 5.85
CA SER A 122 9.66 -7.03 5.16
C SER A 122 9.26 -5.63 4.72
N VAL A 123 8.40 -5.60 3.71
CA VAL A 123 7.63 -4.43 3.28
C VAL A 123 6.20 -4.62 3.79
N ARG A 124 5.64 -3.64 4.50
CA ARG A 124 4.36 -3.77 5.22
C ARG A 124 3.38 -2.72 4.72
N SER A 125 2.12 -3.14 4.51
CA SER A 125 1.07 -2.20 4.10
C SER A 125 0.82 -1.15 5.20
N ARG A 126 0.39 0.06 4.84
CA ARG A 126 0.20 1.17 5.79
C ARG A 126 -0.87 0.88 6.83
N ASN A 127 -1.88 0.11 6.48
CA ASN A 127 -2.89 -0.38 7.42
C ASN A 127 -2.40 -1.52 8.32
N GLY A 128 -1.16 -2.00 8.13
CA GLY A 128 -0.54 -3.10 8.87
C GLY A 128 -1.18 -4.48 8.63
N SER A 129 -2.13 -4.61 7.71
CA SER A 129 -2.86 -5.87 7.52
C SER A 129 -2.10 -6.87 6.63
N TYR A 130 -1.14 -6.40 5.83
CA TYR A 130 -0.38 -7.21 4.89
C TYR A 130 1.12 -7.01 5.03
N THR A 131 1.88 -8.06 4.78
CA THR A 131 3.34 -8.04 4.93
C THR A 131 3.97 -8.96 3.88
N ALA A 132 4.87 -8.41 3.08
CA ALA A 132 5.73 -9.15 2.17
C ALA A 132 7.11 -9.34 2.82
N ILE A 133 7.45 -10.57 3.21
CA ILE A 133 8.61 -10.89 4.02
C ILE A 133 9.55 -11.85 3.31
N MET A 134 10.85 -11.57 3.37
CA MET A 134 11.90 -12.49 2.95
C MET A 134 12.21 -13.46 4.10
N GLN A 135 11.73 -14.70 4.02
CA GLN A 135 11.81 -15.67 5.10
C GLN A 135 13.17 -16.37 5.16
N SER A 136 13.48 -16.97 6.31
CA SER A 136 14.75 -17.68 6.58
C SER A 136 14.90 -19.00 5.83
N ASP A 137 13.82 -19.56 5.30
CA ASP A 137 13.84 -20.74 4.45
C ASP A 137 14.17 -20.43 2.98
N GLY A 138 14.32 -19.14 2.63
CA GLY A 138 14.59 -18.68 1.28
C GLY A 138 13.34 -18.32 0.47
N ASN A 139 12.14 -18.36 1.07
CA ASN A 139 10.90 -17.98 0.40
C ASN A 139 10.57 -16.50 0.59
N PHE A 140 10.07 -15.84 -0.44
CA PHE A 140 9.51 -14.48 -0.32
C PHE A 140 7.99 -14.57 -0.38
N VAL A 141 7.34 -14.19 0.72
CA VAL A 141 5.93 -14.54 0.97
C VAL A 141 5.13 -13.31 1.38
N VAL A 142 3.92 -13.19 0.83
CA VAL A 142 2.93 -12.19 1.23
C VAL A 142 1.93 -12.82 2.18
N TYR A 143 1.88 -12.32 3.41
CA TYR A 143 0.88 -12.67 4.40
C TYR A 143 -0.20 -11.59 4.49
N GLY A 144 -1.44 -12.04 4.71
CA GLY A 144 -2.55 -11.20 5.14
C GLY A 144 -3.13 -11.70 6.48
N PRO A 145 -4.30 -11.17 6.90
CA PRO A 145 -4.89 -11.50 8.20
C PRO A 145 -5.21 -13.01 8.38
N ASN A 146 -5.43 -13.72 7.28
CA ASN A 146 -5.81 -15.14 7.26
C ASN A 146 -4.65 -16.07 6.86
N GLY A 147 -3.42 -15.58 6.84
CA GLY A 147 -2.23 -16.36 6.48
C GLY A 147 -1.62 -15.98 5.13
N ALA A 148 -0.83 -16.90 4.57
CA ALA A 148 -0.12 -16.68 3.32
C ALA A 148 -1.08 -16.57 2.13
N THR A 149 -0.89 -15.54 1.31
CA THR A 149 -1.74 -15.24 0.15
C THR A 149 -1.01 -15.39 -1.19
N TRP A 150 0.33 -15.33 -1.16
CA TRP A 150 1.20 -15.51 -2.32
C TRP A 150 2.63 -15.81 -1.88
N SER A 151 3.39 -16.53 -2.69
CA SER A 151 4.82 -16.75 -2.49
C SER A 151 5.58 -16.89 -3.82
N THR A 152 6.89 -16.62 -3.81
CA THR A 152 7.79 -16.94 -4.93
C THR A 152 7.98 -18.44 -5.15
N GLY A 153 7.71 -19.28 -4.14
CA GLY A 153 7.90 -20.72 -4.22
C GLY A 153 9.38 -21.14 -4.13
N THR A 154 10.23 -20.28 -3.59
CA THR A 154 11.69 -20.49 -3.46
C THR A 154 12.09 -21.05 -2.09
N GLY A 155 11.13 -21.54 -1.31
CA GLY A 155 11.39 -22.15 -0.02
C GLY A 155 12.24 -23.41 -0.13
N GLY A 156 13.05 -23.68 0.90
CA GLY A 156 13.96 -24.82 0.96
C GLY A 156 15.36 -24.55 0.41
N VAL A 157 15.61 -23.36 -0.16
CA VAL A 157 16.97 -22.92 -0.52
C VAL A 157 17.81 -22.64 0.73
N GLY A 158 17.16 -22.26 1.84
CA GLY A 158 17.82 -21.99 3.12
C GLY A 158 18.10 -20.50 3.35
N PRO A 159 18.81 -20.17 4.44
CA PRO A 159 19.04 -18.79 4.84
C PRO A 159 19.99 -18.05 3.90
N GLY A 160 19.97 -16.71 3.97
CA GLY A 160 20.87 -15.85 3.20
C GLY A 160 20.38 -15.55 1.78
N VAL A 161 19.16 -15.97 1.42
CA VAL A 161 18.48 -15.45 0.23
C VAL A 161 18.07 -14.00 0.48
N VAL A 162 18.33 -13.14 -0.51
CA VAL A 162 17.93 -11.74 -0.51
C VAL A 162 17.05 -11.44 -1.70
N ALA A 163 16.07 -10.54 -1.53
CA ALA A 163 15.32 -9.99 -2.64
C ALA A 163 15.84 -8.58 -2.96
N ILE A 164 16.10 -8.30 -4.23
CA ILE A 164 16.63 -7.02 -4.68
C ILE A 164 15.65 -6.43 -5.69
N MET A 165 15.12 -5.23 -5.39
CA MET A 165 14.43 -4.43 -6.39
C MET A 165 15.51 -3.73 -7.21
N GLN A 166 15.94 -4.33 -8.31
CA GLN A 166 17.08 -3.87 -9.09
C GLN A 166 16.80 -2.53 -9.78
N THR A 167 17.86 -1.79 -10.11
CA THR A 167 17.76 -0.47 -10.75
C THR A 167 17.23 -0.54 -12.17
N ASP A 168 17.32 -1.69 -12.83
CA ASP A 168 16.71 -1.98 -14.13
C ASP A 168 15.21 -2.26 -14.04
N GLY A 169 14.63 -2.24 -12.84
CA GLY A 169 13.20 -2.46 -12.61
C GLY A 169 12.78 -3.91 -12.43
N ASN A 170 13.73 -4.85 -12.30
CA ASN A 170 13.43 -6.24 -12.00
C ASN A 170 13.49 -6.54 -10.50
N LEU A 171 12.50 -7.26 -9.95
CA LEU A 171 12.61 -7.84 -8.62
C LEU A 171 13.23 -9.23 -8.77
N VAL A 172 14.41 -9.44 -8.19
CA VAL A 172 15.15 -10.70 -8.30
C VAL A 172 15.51 -11.21 -6.92
N LEU A 173 15.27 -12.50 -6.67
CA LEU A 173 15.82 -13.18 -5.49
C LEU A 173 17.13 -13.85 -5.86
N TYR A 174 18.13 -13.64 -5.02
CA TYR A 174 19.44 -14.24 -5.15
C TYR A 174 19.72 -15.16 -3.97
N ALA A 175 20.10 -16.40 -4.27
CA ALA A 175 20.67 -17.30 -3.29
C ALA A 175 22.10 -16.89 -2.92
N PRO A 176 22.64 -17.38 -1.78
CA PRO A 176 24.06 -17.21 -1.45
C PRO A 176 24.97 -17.58 -2.64
N GLY A 177 25.99 -16.75 -2.88
CA GLY A 177 26.87 -16.89 -4.05
C GLY A 177 26.35 -16.22 -5.33
N GLY A 178 25.22 -15.50 -5.27
CA GLY A 178 24.76 -14.62 -6.36
C GLY A 178 23.96 -15.31 -7.46
N ARG A 179 23.48 -16.54 -7.24
CA ARG A 179 22.61 -17.24 -8.20
C ARG A 179 21.17 -16.71 -8.12
N ALA A 180 20.65 -16.18 -9.22
CA ALA A 180 19.23 -15.80 -9.31
C ALA A 180 18.34 -17.05 -9.25
N ILE A 181 17.31 -17.02 -8.42
CA ILE A 181 16.36 -18.14 -8.22
C ILE A 181 14.91 -17.76 -8.48
N TYR A 182 14.61 -16.46 -8.55
CA TYR A 182 13.33 -15.91 -8.95
C TYR A 182 13.55 -14.57 -9.64
N SER A 183 12.70 -14.24 -10.61
CA SER A 183 12.68 -12.96 -11.30
C SER A 183 11.23 -12.57 -11.57
N SER A 184 10.86 -11.30 -11.36
CA SER A 184 9.55 -10.77 -11.75
C SER A 184 9.40 -10.59 -13.26
N GLY A 185 10.51 -10.54 -14.01
CA GLY A 185 10.51 -10.36 -15.46
C GLY A 185 10.08 -8.96 -15.90
N THR A 186 10.34 -7.94 -15.09
CA THR A 186 9.88 -6.56 -15.31
C THR A 186 10.93 -5.61 -15.89
N ALA A 187 12.15 -6.09 -16.12
CA ALA A 187 13.15 -5.32 -16.84
C ALA A 187 12.88 -5.25 -18.36
N PRO A 188 13.24 -4.14 -19.04
CA PRO A 188 13.76 -2.90 -18.45
C PRO A 188 12.63 -1.98 -17.98
N SER A 189 12.77 -1.40 -16.78
CA SER A 189 11.88 -0.41 -16.17
C SER A 189 12.61 0.37 -15.08
N SER A 190 13.55 1.23 -15.50
CA SER A 190 14.42 1.97 -14.59
C SER A 190 13.65 2.72 -13.50
N GLY A 191 14.13 2.62 -12.27
CA GLY A 191 13.53 3.28 -11.11
C GLY A 191 12.25 2.63 -10.59
N ALA A 192 11.85 1.46 -11.09
CA ALA A 192 10.66 0.78 -10.59
C ALA A 192 10.78 0.39 -9.11
N GLN A 193 9.66 0.40 -8.39
CA GLN A 193 9.61 0.16 -6.95
C GLN A 193 8.60 -0.94 -6.63
N LEU A 194 8.89 -1.75 -5.62
CA LEU A 194 7.98 -2.77 -5.10
C LEU A 194 7.15 -2.17 -3.96
N ALA A 195 5.83 -2.27 -4.03
CA ALA A 195 4.91 -1.72 -3.03
C ALA A 195 3.95 -2.79 -2.50
N MET A 196 3.79 -2.83 -1.16
CA MET A 196 2.80 -3.67 -0.48
C MET A 196 1.54 -2.85 -0.19
N GLN A 197 0.46 -3.14 -0.90
CA GLN A 197 -0.79 -2.39 -0.79
C GLN A 197 -1.69 -2.87 0.36
N ASP A 198 -2.52 -1.95 0.85
CA ASP A 198 -3.52 -2.18 1.90
C ASP A 198 -4.61 -3.18 1.52
N ASP A 199 -4.74 -3.51 0.23
CA ASP A 199 -5.67 -4.51 -0.29
C ASP A 199 -5.05 -5.90 -0.44
N GLY A 200 -3.78 -6.08 -0.07
CA GLY A 200 -3.06 -7.35 -0.18
C GLY A 200 -2.45 -7.63 -1.55
N ASN A 201 -2.30 -6.62 -2.41
CA ASN A 201 -1.54 -6.72 -3.65
C ASN A 201 -0.08 -6.27 -3.44
N LEU A 202 0.85 -7.15 -3.79
CA LEU A 202 2.26 -6.81 -3.92
C LEU A 202 2.54 -6.47 -5.38
N VAL A 203 2.96 -5.24 -5.65
CA VAL A 203 2.98 -4.65 -7.00
C VAL A 203 4.33 -4.00 -7.29
N ILE A 204 4.84 -4.17 -8.51
CA ILE A 204 5.98 -3.39 -9.01
C ILE A 204 5.45 -2.25 -9.86
N TYR A 205 5.79 -1.02 -9.50
CA TYR A 205 5.43 0.19 -10.23
C TYR A 205 6.65 0.75 -10.96
N GLY A 206 6.55 0.87 -12.29
CA GLY A 206 7.46 1.70 -13.08
C GLY A 206 6.90 3.11 -13.30
N SER A 207 7.58 3.90 -14.12
CA SER A 207 7.14 5.25 -14.48
C SER A 207 5.77 5.29 -15.18
N GLY A 208 5.43 4.24 -15.92
CA GLY A 208 4.15 4.10 -16.63
C GLY A 208 3.02 3.44 -15.83
N GLY A 209 3.23 3.13 -14.54
CA GLY A 209 2.25 2.43 -13.70
C GLY A 209 2.69 1.03 -13.30
N ALA A 210 1.72 0.18 -12.91
CA ALA A 210 2.02 -1.18 -12.46
C ALA A 210 2.52 -2.04 -13.62
N LEU A 211 3.62 -2.76 -13.38
CA LEU A 211 4.27 -3.66 -14.33
C LEU A 211 4.02 -5.13 -14.00
N TRP A 212 3.78 -5.42 -12.71
CA TRP A 212 3.66 -6.77 -12.19
C TRP A 212 2.86 -6.76 -10.90
N ALA A 213 2.09 -7.82 -10.66
CA ALA A 213 1.43 -8.06 -9.39
C ALA A 213 1.40 -9.56 -9.05
N LYS A 214 1.83 -9.93 -7.83
CA LYS A 214 1.77 -11.30 -7.27
C LYS A 214 2.05 -12.43 -8.29
N GLY A 215 3.19 -12.34 -8.95
CA GLY A 215 3.74 -13.37 -9.83
C GLY A 215 3.37 -13.22 -11.30
N GLN A 216 2.58 -12.21 -11.67
CA GLN A 216 2.10 -12.02 -13.03
C GLN A 216 2.67 -10.73 -13.63
N ILE A 217 3.38 -10.85 -14.76
CA ILE A 217 3.76 -9.71 -15.59
C ILE A 217 2.50 -9.17 -16.23
N LEU A 218 2.30 -7.86 -16.12
CA LEU A 218 1.24 -7.14 -16.80
C LEU A 218 1.78 -6.75 -18.19
N THR A 219 1.85 -7.70 -19.11
CA THR A 219 2.50 -7.49 -20.43
C THR A 219 1.77 -6.42 -21.25
N SER A 220 2.57 -5.44 -21.66
CA SER A 220 2.36 -4.18 -22.37
C SER A 220 1.19 -4.07 -23.38
N ALA A 221 0.58 -2.87 -23.38
CA ALA A 221 -0.34 -2.25 -24.36
C ALA A 221 -1.85 -2.20 -24.06
N SER A 222 -2.31 -2.55 -22.87
CA SER A 222 -3.58 -2.02 -22.38
C SER A 222 -3.38 -1.50 -20.97
N ALA A 223 -3.05 -0.21 -20.91
CA ALA A 223 -3.25 0.70 -19.79
C ALA A 223 -3.75 -0.01 -18.51
N LEU A 224 -2.95 0.03 -17.42
CA LEU A 224 -3.61 0.55 -16.25
C LEU A 224 -3.87 2.03 -16.58
N PRO A 225 -5.14 2.40 -16.72
CA PRO A 225 -5.52 3.77 -16.98
C PRO A 225 -4.99 4.62 -15.84
N SER A 226 -4.79 5.90 -16.11
CA SER A 226 -4.89 6.96 -15.10
C SER A 226 -5.83 6.54 -13.95
N PRO A 227 -5.54 6.88 -12.67
CA PRO A 227 -6.45 6.57 -11.57
C PRO A 227 -7.91 6.84 -11.97
N PHE A 228 -8.17 7.93 -12.71
CA PHE A 228 -9.36 8.15 -13.54
C PHE A 228 -9.06 9.10 -14.71
N PRO A 229 -9.81 9.09 -15.85
CA PRO A 229 -10.78 8.09 -16.27
C PRO A 229 -10.17 6.93 -17.10
N CYS A 230 -10.89 5.79 -17.17
CA CYS A 230 -10.63 4.62 -18.00
C CYS A 230 -11.87 4.18 -18.78
N THR A 231 -11.66 3.67 -19.99
CA THR A 231 -12.57 2.71 -20.61
C THR A 231 -11.78 1.65 -21.36
N ALA A 232 -12.12 0.37 -21.18
CA ALA A 232 -11.48 -0.75 -21.88
C ALA A 232 -12.52 -1.80 -22.26
N ARG A 233 -12.45 -2.36 -23.48
CA ARG A 233 -13.29 -3.50 -23.94
C ARG A 233 -12.86 -4.86 -23.34
N SER A 234 -12.19 -4.82 -22.20
CA SER A 234 -11.69 -5.96 -21.44
C SER A 234 -11.76 -5.61 -19.95
N ASN A 235 -11.27 -6.48 -19.06
CA ASN A 235 -11.19 -6.18 -17.64
C ASN A 235 -9.95 -5.34 -17.23
N ALA A 236 -9.25 -4.71 -18.19
CA ALA A 236 -8.03 -3.96 -17.93
C ALA A 236 -8.20 -2.80 -16.91
N CYS A 237 -9.31 -2.07 -16.92
CA CYS A 237 -9.53 -0.99 -15.94
C CYS A 237 -9.66 -1.49 -14.50
N VAL A 238 -10.01 -2.77 -14.32
CA VAL A 238 -10.25 -3.38 -13.00
C VAL A 238 -9.28 -4.51 -12.67
N ALA A 239 -8.35 -4.84 -13.57
CA ALA A 239 -7.43 -5.96 -13.39
C ALA A 239 -6.59 -5.83 -12.11
N TYR A 240 -6.20 -4.59 -11.77
CA TYR A 240 -5.46 -4.28 -10.55
C TYR A 240 -6.19 -4.67 -9.26
N THR A 241 -7.52 -4.75 -9.29
CA THR A 241 -8.32 -5.10 -8.11
C THR A 241 -8.19 -6.57 -7.74
N GLY A 242 -7.69 -7.42 -8.64
CA GLY A 242 -7.67 -8.88 -8.49
C GLY A 242 -8.99 -9.55 -8.90
N PHE A 243 -9.90 -8.81 -9.54
CA PHE A 243 -11.14 -9.36 -10.06
C PHE A 243 -10.87 -10.32 -11.23
N ASN A 244 -11.28 -11.58 -11.08
CA ASN A 244 -11.31 -12.55 -12.16
C ASN A 244 -12.73 -12.63 -12.75
N PRO A 245 -12.94 -12.16 -14.00
CA PRO A 245 -14.28 -12.12 -14.62
C PRO A 245 -14.89 -13.50 -14.89
N ASN A 246 -14.08 -14.56 -14.84
CA ASN A 246 -14.49 -15.94 -15.05
C ASN A 246 -14.87 -16.67 -13.74
N VAL A 247 -14.74 -16.01 -12.59
CA VAL A 247 -15.09 -16.58 -11.28
C VAL A 247 -16.37 -15.90 -10.77
N SER A 248 -17.36 -16.71 -10.43
CA SER A 248 -18.63 -16.22 -9.90
C SER A 248 -18.48 -15.85 -8.42
N VAL A 249 -18.84 -14.61 -8.07
CA VAL A 249 -18.96 -14.15 -6.69
C VAL A 249 -20.43 -13.98 -6.36
N TRP A 250 -20.85 -14.49 -5.20
CA TRP A 250 -22.25 -14.47 -4.77
C TRP A 250 -23.23 -15.13 -5.75
N GLY A 251 -22.75 -16.05 -6.60
CA GLY A 251 -23.56 -16.72 -7.62
C GLY A 251 -23.98 -15.80 -8.77
N GLN A 252 -23.26 -14.71 -9.02
CA GLN A 252 -23.48 -13.81 -10.14
C GLN A 252 -22.95 -14.43 -11.45
N ASP A 253 -23.57 -14.08 -12.57
CA ASP A 253 -23.14 -14.58 -13.87
C ASP A 253 -21.73 -14.10 -14.22
N VAL A 254 -20.95 -14.98 -14.84
CA VAL A 254 -19.58 -14.69 -15.29
C VAL A 254 -19.57 -14.38 -16.78
N ASN A 255 -18.65 -13.53 -17.20
CA ASN A 255 -18.44 -13.17 -18.59
C ASN A 255 -17.00 -12.71 -18.77
N PRO A 256 -16.22 -13.24 -19.73
CA PRO A 256 -14.81 -12.87 -19.94
C PRO A 256 -14.56 -11.36 -20.11
N LEU A 257 -15.54 -10.62 -20.62
CA LEU A 257 -15.48 -9.16 -20.80
C LEU A 257 -15.87 -8.38 -19.55
N GLY A 258 -16.52 -9.02 -18.56
CA GLY A 258 -16.95 -8.38 -17.32
C GLY A 258 -18.44 -8.56 -17.04
N ASN A 259 -18.83 -8.37 -15.78
CA ASN A 259 -20.22 -8.33 -15.33
C ASN A 259 -20.33 -7.42 -14.10
N CYS A 260 -21.27 -6.46 -14.14
CA CYS A 260 -21.29 -5.37 -13.17
C CYS A 260 -21.74 -5.84 -11.80
N THR A 261 -22.67 -6.79 -11.75
CA THR A 261 -23.13 -7.38 -10.50
C THR A 261 -22.11 -8.35 -9.93
N ASN A 262 -21.39 -9.09 -10.77
CA ASN A 262 -20.28 -9.95 -10.33
C ASN A 262 -19.11 -9.12 -9.77
N TYR A 263 -18.75 -8.02 -10.44
CA TYR A 263 -17.69 -7.13 -9.96
C TYR A 263 -18.08 -6.38 -8.68
N ALA A 264 -19.32 -5.89 -8.58
CA ALA A 264 -19.83 -5.31 -7.35
C ALA A 264 -19.85 -6.34 -6.21
N ALA A 265 -20.31 -7.57 -6.47
CA ALA A 265 -20.29 -8.65 -5.48
C ALA A 265 -18.86 -9.00 -5.04
N TYR A 266 -17.91 -9.07 -5.98
CA TYR A 266 -16.48 -9.22 -5.69
C TYR A 266 -15.98 -8.12 -4.75
N SER A 267 -16.20 -6.85 -5.10
CA SER A 267 -15.76 -5.71 -4.29
C SER A 267 -16.36 -5.71 -2.89
N LEU A 268 -17.66 -6.01 -2.77
CA LEU A 268 -18.36 -6.11 -1.49
C LEU A 268 -17.85 -7.28 -0.65
N SER A 269 -17.61 -8.45 -1.26
CA SER A 269 -17.09 -9.63 -0.55
C SER A 269 -15.69 -9.39 0.04
N ARG A 270 -14.82 -8.66 -0.68
CA ARG A 270 -13.48 -8.26 -0.21
C ARG A 270 -13.52 -7.34 1.01
N ARG A 271 -14.66 -6.68 1.24
CA ARG A 271 -14.91 -5.79 2.39
C ARG A 271 -15.75 -6.45 3.48
N GLY A 272 -15.94 -7.77 3.43
CA GLY A 272 -16.67 -8.52 4.45
C GLY A 272 -18.19 -8.31 4.42
N ALA A 273 -18.75 -7.77 3.33
CA ALA A 273 -20.20 -7.59 3.22
C ALA A 273 -20.93 -8.94 3.19
N THR A 274 -22.10 -8.99 3.83
CA THR A 274 -23.01 -10.12 3.71
C THR A 274 -23.56 -10.20 2.29
N ARG A 275 -23.59 -11.42 1.73
CA ARG A 275 -24.17 -11.69 0.41
C ARG A 275 -25.58 -11.10 0.29
N LEU A 276 -25.80 -10.29 -0.74
CA LEU A 276 -27.12 -9.77 -1.09
C LEU A 276 -27.94 -10.90 -1.74
N SER A 277 -28.97 -11.37 -1.07
CA SER A 277 -29.74 -12.54 -1.53
C SER A 277 -30.60 -12.21 -2.75
N GLY A 278 -30.57 -13.08 -3.77
CA GLY A 278 -31.36 -12.90 -5.00
C GLY A 278 -30.96 -11.66 -5.81
N SER A 279 -29.68 -11.26 -5.73
CA SER A 279 -29.14 -10.04 -6.32
C SER A 279 -28.80 -10.15 -7.81
N GLY A 280 -29.47 -11.00 -8.61
CA GLY A 280 -29.09 -11.28 -10.01
C GLY A 280 -28.90 -10.03 -10.87
N ASN A 281 -29.96 -9.53 -11.51
CA ASN A 281 -29.89 -8.29 -12.29
C ASN A 281 -29.69 -7.07 -11.40
N ALA A 282 -28.83 -6.14 -11.83
CA ALA A 282 -28.52 -4.88 -11.15
C ALA A 282 -29.78 -4.06 -10.83
N SER A 283 -30.78 -4.06 -11.70
CA SER A 283 -32.07 -3.37 -11.50
C SER A 283 -32.82 -3.81 -10.23
N THR A 284 -32.55 -5.01 -9.72
CA THR A 284 -33.18 -5.52 -8.49
C THR A 284 -32.43 -5.13 -7.21
N TRP A 285 -31.16 -4.70 -7.31
CA TRP A 285 -30.27 -4.51 -6.15
C TRP A 285 -30.81 -3.52 -5.12
N ARG A 286 -31.48 -2.44 -5.57
CA ARG A 286 -32.14 -1.49 -4.65
C ARG A 286 -33.15 -2.19 -3.75
N GLN A 287 -34.12 -2.89 -4.34
CA GLN A 287 -35.17 -3.57 -3.57
C GLN A 287 -34.59 -4.67 -2.68
N ARG A 288 -33.61 -5.42 -3.18
CA ARG A 288 -32.92 -6.44 -2.37
C ARG A 288 -32.22 -5.82 -1.16
N THR A 289 -31.57 -4.66 -1.35
CA THR A 289 -30.89 -3.94 -0.27
C THR A 289 -31.90 -3.45 0.77
N VAL A 290 -33.02 -2.89 0.34
CA VAL A 290 -34.10 -2.48 1.24
C VAL A 290 -34.65 -3.66 2.03
N ASN A 291 -34.93 -4.79 1.36
CA ASN A 291 -35.49 -5.97 2.00
C ASN A 291 -34.54 -6.59 3.04
N GLN A 292 -33.23 -6.59 2.77
CA GLN A 292 -32.25 -7.25 3.61
C GLN A 292 -31.66 -6.33 4.69
N PHE A 293 -31.53 -5.04 4.43
CA PHE A 293 -30.81 -4.10 5.31
C PHE A 293 -31.62 -2.83 5.69
N GLY A 294 -32.86 -2.71 5.22
CA GLY A 294 -33.74 -1.58 5.51
C GLY A 294 -33.59 -0.40 4.56
N ALA A 295 -34.65 0.43 4.48
CA ALA A 295 -34.73 1.55 3.53
C ALA A 295 -33.64 2.61 3.72
N ALA A 296 -33.14 2.81 4.94
CA ALA A 296 -32.09 3.78 5.26
C ALA A 296 -30.76 3.51 4.53
N ARG A 297 -30.52 2.25 4.12
CA ARG A 297 -29.32 1.84 3.38
C ARG A 297 -29.35 2.19 1.90
N VAL A 298 -30.44 2.79 1.43
CA VAL A 298 -30.60 3.28 0.07
C VAL A 298 -30.90 4.77 0.13
N ASN A 299 -29.94 5.60 -0.28
CA ASN A 299 -30.09 7.04 -0.23
C ASN A 299 -29.30 7.73 -1.37
N GLY A 300 -29.40 9.06 -1.44
CA GLY A 300 -28.70 9.86 -2.46
C GLY A 300 -27.25 10.22 -2.12
N THR A 301 -26.74 9.76 -0.97
CA THR A 301 -25.43 10.16 -0.46
C THR A 301 -24.35 9.16 -0.90
N PRO A 302 -23.40 9.56 -1.76
CA PRO A 302 -22.27 8.71 -2.12
C PRO A 302 -21.35 8.52 -0.91
N ALA A 303 -20.80 7.33 -0.75
CA ALA A 303 -19.77 7.03 0.23
C ALA A 303 -18.76 6.09 -0.41
N VAL A 304 -17.48 6.20 -0.01
CA VAL A 304 -16.47 5.26 -0.47
C VAL A 304 -16.92 3.84 -0.11
N GLY A 305 -16.98 3.00 -1.14
CA GLY A 305 -17.40 1.62 -1.05
C GLY A 305 -18.90 1.34 -1.11
N SER A 306 -19.75 2.38 -1.21
CA SER A 306 -21.15 2.19 -1.60
C SER A 306 -21.27 1.80 -3.08
N ILE A 307 -22.44 1.30 -3.46
CA ILE A 307 -22.74 0.90 -4.84
C ILE A 307 -23.61 1.97 -5.50
N ALA A 308 -23.08 2.62 -6.54
CA ALA A 308 -23.86 3.48 -7.41
C ALA A 308 -24.84 2.61 -8.23
N TRP A 309 -26.12 2.99 -8.26
CA TRP A 309 -27.19 2.21 -8.87
C TRP A 309 -28.06 3.06 -9.79
N TRP A 310 -28.26 2.60 -11.02
CA TRP A 310 -29.04 3.32 -12.06
C TRP A 310 -30.42 2.72 -12.32
N GLY A 311 -30.71 1.54 -11.75
CA GLY A 311 -32.01 0.88 -11.93
C GLY A 311 -32.38 0.64 -13.38
N TYR A 312 -33.68 0.74 -13.69
CA TYR A 312 -34.21 0.49 -15.04
C TYR A 312 -33.98 1.62 -16.03
N GLY A 313 -33.44 2.78 -15.60
CA GLY A 313 -33.27 3.96 -16.44
C GLY A 313 -32.25 3.81 -17.58
N ILE A 314 -31.50 2.71 -17.57
CA ILE A 314 -30.42 2.42 -18.52
C ILE A 314 -30.56 1.03 -19.16
N GLY A 315 -31.71 0.36 -18.96
CA GLY A 315 -32.01 -0.94 -19.54
C GLY A 315 -32.67 -1.93 -18.57
N PRO A 316 -33.19 -3.08 -19.06
CA PRO A 316 -33.99 -4.02 -18.28
C PRO A 316 -33.21 -4.70 -17.13
N SER A 317 -31.90 -4.91 -17.32
CA SER A 317 -31.03 -5.51 -16.30
C SER A 317 -30.45 -4.48 -15.33
N GLY A 318 -30.54 -3.18 -15.65
CA GLY A 318 -29.90 -2.09 -14.91
C GLY A 318 -28.36 -2.16 -14.88
N HIS A 319 -27.76 -1.34 -14.02
CA HIS A 319 -26.30 -1.32 -13.82
C HIS A 319 -25.94 -0.90 -12.40
N VAL A 320 -24.77 -1.36 -11.97
CA VAL A 320 -24.15 -1.02 -10.69
C VAL A 320 -22.66 -0.76 -10.88
N ALA A 321 -22.11 0.14 -10.07
CA ALA A 321 -20.69 0.42 -10.04
C ALA A 321 -20.22 0.67 -8.60
N VAL A 322 -18.94 0.41 -8.32
CA VAL A 322 -18.36 0.60 -7.00
C VAL A 322 -17.87 2.04 -6.87
N VAL A 323 -18.26 2.74 -5.81
CA VAL A 323 -17.70 4.06 -5.49
C VAL A 323 -16.31 3.87 -4.87
N GLU A 324 -15.28 4.43 -5.50
CA GLU A 324 -13.90 4.38 -5.00
C GLU A 324 -13.49 5.64 -4.26
N ARG A 325 -14.05 6.79 -4.64
CA ARG A 325 -13.68 8.09 -4.07
C ARG A 325 -14.85 9.06 -4.16
N VAL A 326 -14.95 9.93 -3.16
CA VAL A 326 -15.88 11.06 -3.10
C VAL A 326 -15.09 12.27 -2.64
N GLU A 327 -15.05 13.32 -3.44
CA GLU A 327 -14.26 14.53 -3.17
C GLU A 327 -14.76 15.70 -4.03
N GLY A 328 -14.78 16.91 -3.49
CA GLY A 328 -15.09 18.11 -4.30
C GLY A 328 -16.46 18.04 -4.99
N GLY A 329 -17.42 17.37 -4.36
CA GLY A 329 -18.77 17.15 -4.90
C GLY A 329 -18.84 16.18 -6.08
N ARG A 330 -17.76 15.47 -6.44
CA ARG A 330 -17.75 14.48 -7.52
C ARG A 330 -17.65 13.06 -6.97
N VAL A 331 -18.05 12.08 -7.77
CA VAL A 331 -18.04 10.67 -7.39
C VAL A 331 -17.26 9.87 -8.40
N TRP A 332 -16.25 9.16 -7.94
CA TRP A 332 -15.40 8.31 -8.78
C TRP A 332 -15.86 6.88 -8.65
N ILE A 333 -16.17 6.25 -9.78
CA ILE A 333 -16.72 4.90 -9.83
C ILE A 333 -15.91 3.96 -10.70
N THR A 334 -15.84 2.72 -10.26
CA THR A 334 -15.23 1.62 -11.01
C THR A 334 -16.27 0.57 -11.33
N GLU A 335 -16.23 0.08 -12.57
CA GLU A 335 -17.23 -0.83 -13.10
C GLU A 335 -16.62 -1.87 -14.06
N SER A 336 -17.29 -3.01 -14.17
CA SER A 336 -17.01 -4.05 -15.15
C SER A 336 -18.35 -4.39 -15.79
N SER A 337 -18.65 -3.84 -16.94
CA SER A 337 -19.96 -3.87 -17.59
C SER A 337 -20.11 -5.09 -18.50
N TYR A 338 -21.29 -5.72 -18.45
CA TYR A 338 -21.59 -6.91 -19.25
C TYR A 338 -21.46 -6.64 -20.75
N ASN A 339 -20.63 -7.45 -21.44
CA ASN A 339 -20.32 -7.32 -22.89
C ASN A 339 -19.72 -5.98 -23.35
N ILE A 340 -19.44 -5.04 -22.44
CA ILE A 340 -18.90 -3.71 -22.77
C ILE A 340 -17.43 -3.61 -22.36
N GLY A 341 -17.04 -4.32 -21.29
CA GLY A 341 -15.70 -4.23 -20.72
C GLY A 341 -15.69 -3.47 -19.40
N SER A 342 -14.53 -2.97 -18.97
CA SER A 342 -14.38 -2.27 -17.70
C SER A 342 -14.23 -0.76 -17.86
N GLY A 343 -14.48 -0.03 -16.77
CA GLY A 343 -14.47 1.42 -16.75
C GLY A 343 -14.10 1.99 -15.39
N ARG A 344 -13.51 3.19 -15.43
CA ARG A 344 -13.29 4.07 -14.28
C ARG A 344 -13.69 5.47 -14.69
N ARG A 345 -14.74 6.06 -14.10
CA ARG A 345 -15.20 7.39 -14.52
C ARG A 345 -15.61 8.27 -13.35
N VAL A 346 -15.69 9.57 -13.63
CA VAL A 346 -16.06 10.58 -12.67
C VAL A 346 -17.46 11.07 -12.97
N LEU A 347 -18.36 10.93 -12.01
CA LEU A 347 -19.73 11.37 -12.08
C LEU A 347 -19.87 12.74 -11.42
N THR A 348 -20.64 13.59 -12.08
CA THR A 348 -20.95 14.94 -11.60
C THR A 348 -22.42 14.97 -11.20
N PRO A 349 -22.76 15.39 -9.97
CA PRO A 349 -24.15 15.52 -9.54
C PRO A 349 -24.97 16.38 -10.49
N GLY A 350 -26.22 15.99 -10.73
CA GLY A 350 -27.16 16.71 -11.60
C GLY A 350 -27.02 16.41 -13.10
N THR A 351 -26.09 15.56 -13.52
CA THR A 351 -26.02 15.08 -14.92
C THR A 351 -26.90 13.85 -15.14
N ALA A 352 -27.26 13.59 -16.39
CA ALA A 352 -28.04 12.40 -16.78
C ALA A 352 -27.31 11.07 -16.49
N GLU A 353 -25.98 11.12 -16.33
CA GLU A 353 -25.16 9.95 -16.01
C GLU A 353 -25.10 9.66 -14.50
N TYR A 354 -25.64 10.53 -13.65
CA TYR A 354 -25.61 10.36 -12.20
C TYR A 354 -26.57 9.24 -11.74
N PRO A 355 -26.16 8.37 -10.81
CA PRO A 355 -26.97 7.23 -10.37
C PRO A 355 -28.24 7.70 -9.64
N ALA A 356 -29.28 6.86 -9.71
CA ALA A 356 -30.55 7.10 -9.05
C ALA A 356 -30.47 6.93 -7.52
N ALA A 357 -29.55 6.08 -7.04
CA ALA A 357 -29.28 5.90 -5.61
C ALA A 357 -27.88 5.32 -5.36
N PHE A 358 -27.44 5.43 -4.11
CA PHE A 358 -26.29 4.72 -3.57
C PHE A 358 -26.76 3.66 -2.57
N LEU A 359 -26.27 2.43 -2.73
CA LEU A 359 -26.61 1.28 -1.89
C LEU A 359 -25.45 1.03 -0.93
N HIS A 360 -25.74 1.08 0.37
CA HIS A 360 -24.75 0.95 1.44
C HIS A 360 -24.75 -0.47 2.00
N ILE A 361 -24.08 -1.38 1.27
CA ILE A 361 -24.07 -2.84 1.49
C ILE A 361 -22.77 -3.25 2.21
N ALA A 362 -22.52 -2.75 3.42
CA ALA A 362 -21.35 -3.11 4.24
C ALA A 362 -21.66 -2.81 5.73
N PRO A 363 -20.87 -3.33 6.71
CA PRO A 363 -21.26 -3.25 8.11
C PRO A 363 -21.39 -1.79 8.52
N GLY A 364 -22.57 -1.46 9.04
CA GLY A 364 -22.69 -0.24 9.84
C GLY A 364 -21.99 -0.56 11.16
N THR A 365 -21.24 0.41 11.66
CA THR A 365 -20.69 0.52 13.02
C THR A 365 -21.24 -0.45 14.04
#